data_AF-A0A812QT13-F1
#
_entry.id   AF-A0A812QT13-F1
#
_cell.length_a   1.000
_cell.length_b   1.000
_cell.length_c   1.000
_cell.angle_alpha   90.00
_cell.angle_beta   90.00
_cell.angle_gamma   90.00
#
_symmetry.space_group_name_H-M   'P 1'
#
loop_
_entity.id
_entity.type
_entity.pdbx_description
1 polymer ?
#
loop_
_entity_poly.entity_id
_entity_poly.type
_entity_poly.pdbx_seq_one_letter_code
_entity_poly.pdbx_strand_id
1 'polypeptide(L)'
;MARAFTLCTMAFTSLSDSSDLLEVTATEEASFQCMNPLFRIQWHTGATDLAQLLPRPSVHHDLLRCPLWNQKPSCCSTSLEPFQLRIFDAHRDRMEKQVQVLEEYLSLMVKLRGSEVFEDAVLLEQDFLDRAVDAMRTALSHAKPCILHFLAFVAGMVCFSCQPDWVDYVWRNPLGQVTGVNVDPNACIYVDRGCGAFGHTVQVAYLHVMETRLAKYPAASLPDFSMFFSREALCEWLRGTVAVHPLAFQPSEVLTRRLSREVPANRRMPQRHLDAPLGTSSSTPLPEAVVQATAIPTSLPLPQAPTGPSSPALAFDPAKDGLASDFRMQFAPG
;
A
#
# COMPACT_ATOMS: atom_id res chain seq x y z
N MET A 1 -13.26 -62.39 -37.06
CA MET A 1 -13.74 -62.98 -35.79
C MET A 1 -14.55 -61.92 -35.05
N ALA A 2 -15.87 -62.05 -35.09
CA ALA A 2 -16.82 -61.16 -34.43
C ALA A 2 -16.99 -61.58 -32.95
N ARG A 3 -17.04 -60.61 -32.03
CA ARG A 3 -17.48 -60.84 -30.65
C ARG A 3 -18.56 -59.80 -30.30
N ALA A 4 -19.73 -60.35 -29.98
CA ALA A 4 -20.92 -59.65 -29.55
C ALA A 4 -20.73 -59.04 -28.16
N PHE A 5 -21.21 -57.81 -27.97
CA PHE A 5 -21.35 -57.18 -26.66
C PHE A 5 -22.82 -57.21 -26.25
N THR A 6 -23.09 -57.86 -25.12
CA THR A 6 -24.41 -57.99 -24.50
C THR A 6 -24.71 -56.73 -23.70
N LEU A 7 -25.83 -56.07 -24.04
CA LEU A 7 -26.45 -54.98 -23.30
C LEU A 7 -27.06 -55.50 -22.00
N CYS A 8 -26.76 -54.84 -20.88
CA CYS A 8 -27.46 -55.03 -19.61
C CYS A 8 -28.16 -53.73 -19.23
N THR A 9 -29.48 -53.74 -19.35
CA THR A 9 -30.40 -52.66 -19.01
C THR A 9 -30.67 -52.73 -17.50
N MET A 10 -30.28 -51.70 -16.74
CA MET A 10 -30.65 -51.56 -15.34
C MET A 10 -31.72 -50.47 -15.19
N ALA A 11 -32.81 -50.85 -14.55
CA ALA A 11 -34.01 -50.06 -14.34
C ALA A 11 -33.78 -48.94 -13.31
N PHE A 12 -34.26 -47.74 -13.64
CA PHE A 12 -34.37 -46.60 -12.74
C PHE A 12 -35.69 -46.69 -11.96
N THR A 13 -35.63 -46.85 -10.65
CA THR A 13 -36.76 -46.60 -9.74
C THR A 13 -36.60 -45.24 -9.09
N SER A 14 -37.52 -44.35 -9.44
CA SER A 14 -37.77 -43.04 -8.83
C SER A 14 -38.35 -43.21 -7.43
N LEU A 15 -37.69 -42.64 -6.42
CA LEU A 15 -38.27 -42.32 -5.12
C LEU A 15 -37.92 -40.87 -4.79
N SER A 16 -38.95 -40.04 -4.88
CA SER A 16 -39.03 -38.67 -4.40
C SER A 16 -39.03 -38.67 -2.87
N ASP A 17 -38.04 -38.04 -2.25
CA ASP A 17 -38.13 -37.63 -0.85
C ASP A 17 -37.68 -36.16 -0.75
N SER A 18 -38.67 -35.27 -0.67
CA SER A 18 -38.50 -33.84 -0.41
C SER A 18 -38.07 -33.66 1.04
N SER A 19 -36.77 -33.77 1.29
CA SER A 19 -36.12 -33.20 2.47
C SER A 19 -35.48 -31.88 2.07
N ASP A 20 -36.30 -30.84 1.95
CA ASP A 20 -35.89 -29.43 2.06
C ASP A 20 -35.48 -29.11 3.52
N LEU A 21 -34.54 -29.91 4.04
CA LEU A 21 -33.75 -29.54 5.19
C LEU A 21 -32.69 -28.60 4.64
N LEU A 22 -32.78 -27.33 5.04
CA LEU A 22 -31.68 -26.40 5.09
C LEU A 22 -30.48 -27.11 5.75
N GLU A 23 -29.71 -27.82 4.95
CA GLU A 23 -28.37 -28.26 5.27
C GLU A 23 -27.65 -26.94 5.52
N VAL A 24 -27.56 -26.57 6.80
CA VAL A 24 -26.68 -25.54 7.29
C VAL A 24 -25.30 -26.05 6.93
N THR A 25 -24.90 -25.76 5.68
CA THR A 25 -23.60 -26.07 5.10
C THR A 25 -22.62 -25.67 6.17
N ALA A 26 -21.90 -26.67 6.70
CA ALA A 26 -20.93 -26.48 7.77
C ALA A 26 -20.20 -25.18 7.50
N THR A 27 -20.46 -24.18 8.35
CA THR A 27 -19.93 -22.84 8.22
C THR A 27 -18.43 -23.00 8.01
N GLU A 28 -17.94 -22.71 6.81
CA GLU A 28 -16.54 -22.91 6.44
C GLU A 28 -15.68 -22.22 7.49
N GLU A 29 -15.12 -23.00 8.41
CA GLU A 29 -14.33 -22.46 9.50
C GLU A 29 -13.12 -21.78 8.88
N ALA A 30 -13.00 -20.46 9.10
CA ALA A 30 -11.87 -19.69 8.61
C ALA A 30 -10.57 -20.27 9.20
N SER A 31 -9.65 -20.66 8.33
CA SER A 31 -8.31 -21.10 8.69
C SER A 31 -7.46 -19.89 9.07
N PHE A 32 -6.74 -20.03 10.17
CA PHE A 32 -5.76 -19.05 10.62
C PHE A 32 -4.65 -18.76 9.58
N GLN A 33 -4.37 -19.71 8.67
CA GLN A 33 -3.39 -19.54 7.59
C GLN A 33 -3.70 -18.35 6.68
N CYS A 34 -4.98 -18.01 6.48
CA CYS A 34 -5.38 -16.88 5.63
C CYS A 34 -5.80 -15.63 6.41
N MET A 35 -5.46 -15.59 7.70
CA MET A 35 -5.75 -14.47 8.59
C MET A 35 -4.47 -13.76 8.99
N ASN A 36 -3.67 -13.35 8.00
CA ASN A 36 -2.47 -12.56 8.22
C ASN A 36 -2.84 -11.17 8.81
N PRO A 37 -2.42 -10.83 10.04
CA PRO A 37 -2.79 -9.57 10.71
C PRO A 37 -2.36 -8.30 9.97
N LEU A 38 -1.34 -8.39 9.11
CA LEU A 38 -0.93 -7.27 8.25
C LEU A 38 -2.02 -6.88 7.23
N PHE A 39 -2.91 -7.81 6.91
CA PHE A 39 -4.01 -7.66 5.94
C PHE A 39 -5.38 -7.82 6.59
N ARG A 40 -5.51 -7.42 7.87
CA ARG A 40 -6.72 -7.62 8.67
C ARG A 40 -8.00 -7.11 8.02
N ILE A 41 -7.93 -5.98 7.32
CA ILE A 41 -9.10 -5.40 6.64
C ILE A 41 -9.55 -6.19 5.40
N GLN A 42 -8.78 -7.20 4.97
CA GLN A 42 -9.12 -8.12 3.87
C GLN A 42 -9.49 -9.51 4.38
N TRP A 43 -9.55 -9.76 5.68
CA TRP A 43 -9.94 -11.09 6.16
C TRP A 43 -11.33 -11.48 5.66
N HIS A 44 -11.52 -12.77 5.44
CA HIS A 44 -12.81 -13.30 5.05
C HIS A 44 -13.87 -12.97 6.12
N THR A 45 -14.96 -12.34 5.72
CA THR A 45 -16.10 -12.04 6.60
C THR A 45 -17.40 -12.68 6.13
N GLY A 46 -17.36 -13.50 5.08
CA GLY A 46 -18.55 -14.03 4.40
C GLY A 46 -19.29 -13.03 3.52
N ALA A 47 -18.79 -11.79 3.38
CA ALA A 47 -19.38 -10.78 2.51
C ALA A 47 -18.87 -10.96 1.09
N THR A 48 -19.77 -11.23 0.13
CA THR A 48 -19.43 -11.53 -1.27
C THR A 48 -18.86 -10.33 -2.05
N ASP A 49 -19.09 -9.10 -1.59
CA ASP A 49 -18.75 -7.88 -2.33
C ASP A 49 -17.41 -7.24 -1.97
N LEU A 50 -16.62 -7.86 -1.09
CA LEU A 50 -15.37 -7.29 -0.61
C LEU A 50 -14.17 -8.05 -1.17
N ALA A 51 -13.14 -7.30 -1.58
CA ALA A 51 -11.83 -7.85 -1.94
C ALA A 51 -11.20 -8.48 -0.68
N GLN A 52 -11.45 -9.78 -0.50
CA GLN A 52 -11.08 -10.52 0.69
C GLN A 52 -10.10 -11.64 0.36
N LEU A 53 -9.26 -11.95 1.35
CA LEU A 53 -8.55 -13.21 1.44
C LEU A 53 -9.55 -14.35 1.58
N LEU A 54 -9.16 -15.51 1.10
CA LEU A 54 -9.95 -16.72 1.22
C LEU A 54 -10.03 -17.16 2.69
N PRO A 55 -11.10 -17.87 3.09
CA PRO A 55 -11.17 -18.43 4.44
C PRO A 55 -10.09 -19.50 4.66
N ARG A 56 -9.64 -20.19 3.62
CA ARG A 56 -8.63 -21.25 3.69
C ARG A 56 -7.74 -21.24 2.44
N PRO A 57 -6.51 -21.76 2.52
CA PRO A 57 -5.65 -21.83 1.35
C PRO A 57 -6.30 -22.69 0.26
N SER A 58 -6.32 -22.18 -0.97
CA SER A 58 -6.81 -22.89 -2.15
C SER A 58 -5.83 -22.74 -3.30
N VAL A 59 -5.98 -23.61 -4.32
CA VAL A 59 -5.15 -23.54 -5.53
C VAL A 59 -5.87 -22.72 -6.58
N HIS A 60 -5.18 -21.68 -7.07
CA HIS A 60 -5.63 -20.84 -8.19
C HIS A 60 -4.71 -21.02 -9.40
N HIS A 61 -5.20 -20.70 -10.59
CA HIS A 61 -4.44 -20.81 -11.85
C HIS A 61 -4.39 -19.52 -12.65
N ASP A 62 -5.15 -18.52 -12.22
CA ASP A 62 -5.51 -17.32 -12.96
C ASP A 62 -5.21 -16.04 -12.17
N LEU A 63 -4.35 -16.11 -11.14
CA LEU A 63 -3.82 -14.90 -10.51
C LEU A 63 -2.92 -14.19 -11.51
N LEU A 64 -3.29 -12.96 -11.86
CA LEU A 64 -2.55 -12.11 -12.79
C LEU A 64 -1.41 -11.40 -12.06
N ARG A 65 -1.66 -10.79 -10.90
CA ARG A 65 -0.71 -9.94 -10.19
C ARG A 65 0.36 -10.72 -9.44
N CYS A 66 -0.04 -11.81 -8.81
CA CYS A 66 0.86 -12.66 -8.02
C CYS A 66 0.97 -14.08 -8.60
N PRO A 67 1.41 -14.24 -9.86
CA PRO A 67 1.38 -15.52 -10.57
C PRO A 67 2.31 -16.57 -9.97
N LEU A 68 3.28 -16.17 -9.14
CA LEU A 68 4.11 -17.06 -8.30
C LEU A 68 3.29 -18.06 -7.48
N TRP A 69 2.06 -17.68 -7.12
CA TRP A 69 1.11 -18.47 -6.33
C TRP A 69 0.16 -19.33 -7.17
N ASN A 70 0.20 -19.21 -8.50
CA ASN A 70 -0.55 -20.12 -9.36
C ASN A 70 -0.04 -21.56 -9.17
N GLN A 71 -0.96 -22.52 -9.15
CA GLN A 71 -0.71 -23.95 -8.90
C GLN A 71 -0.17 -24.26 -7.49
N LYS A 72 -0.24 -23.30 -6.56
CA LYS A 72 0.12 -23.49 -5.15
C LYS A 72 -1.06 -23.16 -4.24
N PRO A 73 -1.18 -23.79 -3.07
CA PRO A 73 -2.11 -23.33 -2.05
C PRO A 73 -1.76 -21.89 -1.65
N SER A 74 -2.74 -20.99 -1.73
CA SER A 74 -2.58 -19.58 -1.38
C SER A 74 -3.86 -19.01 -0.79
N CYS A 75 -3.74 -17.89 -0.10
CA CYS A 75 -4.89 -17.20 0.51
C CYS A 75 -5.52 -16.14 -0.39
N CYS A 76 -4.97 -15.93 -1.59
CA CYS A 76 -5.44 -14.94 -2.54
C CYS A 76 -6.42 -15.53 -3.54
N SER A 77 -7.31 -14.67 -4.05
CA SER A 77 -8.17 -14.94 -5.19
C SER A 77 -8.08 -13.78 -6.18
N THR A 78 -8.60 -13.96 -7.39
CA THR A 78 -8.69 -12.90 -8.41
C THR A 78 -9.47 -11.67 -7.93
N SER A 79 -10.41 -11.85 -6.99
CA SER A 79 -11.18 -10.75 -6.38
C SER A 79 -10.32 -9.80 -5.53
N LEU A 80 -9.16 -10.26 -5.02
CA LEU A 80 -8.26 -9.48 -4.19
C LEU A 80 -7.31 -8.60 -5.02
N GLU A 81 -7.03 -8.97 -6.26
CA GLU A 81 -6.03 -8.30 -7.10
C GLU A 81 -6.30 -6.80 -7.35
N PRO A 82 -7.54 -6.32 -7.52
CA PRO A 82 -7.81 -4.88 -7.62
C PRO A 82 -7.42 -4.12 -6.35
N PHE A 83 -7.50 -4.76 -5.18
CA PHE A 83 -7.05 -4.16 -3.93
C PHE A 83 -5.52 -4.16 -3.84
N GLN A 84 -4.87 -5.26 -4.18
CA GLN A 84 -3.41 -5.34 -4.27
C GLN A 84 -2.82 -4.29 -5.21
N LEU A 85 -3.43 -4.12 -6.39
CA LEU A 85 -3.03 -3.10 -7.37
C LEU A 85 -3.13 -1.68 -6.79
N ARG A 86 -4.22 -1.36 -6.08
CA ARG A 86 -4.39 -0.05 -5.44
C ARG A 86 -3.31 0.26 -4.40
N ILE A 87 -2.86 -0.73 -3.64
CA ILE A 87 -1.77 -0.56 -2.68
C ILE A 87 -0.46 -0.26 -3.41
N PHE A 88 -0.15 -1.09 -4.41
CA PHE A 88 1.06 -0.92 -5.22
C PHE A 88 1.09 0.48 -5.88
N ASP A 89 -0.02 0.88 -6.51
CA ASP A 89 -0.15 2.18 -7.15
C ASP A 89 0.00 3.32 -6.12
N ALA A 90 -0.58 3.21 -4.91
CA ALA A 90 -0.42 4.22 -3.88
C ALA A 90 1.05 4.42 -3.46
N HIS A 91 1.85 3.35 -3.39
CA HIS A 91 3.28 3.45 -3.14
C HIS A 91 4.05 4.06 -4.31
N ARG A 92 3.71 3.70 -5.55
CA ARG A 92 4.27 4.32 -6.76
C ARG A 92 4.00 5.81 -6.77
N ASP A 93 2.73 6.20 -6.70
CA ASP A 93 2.28 7.59 -6.79
C ASP A 93 2.93 8.44 -5.69
N ARG A 94 3.14 7.88 -4.48
CA ARG A 94 3.87 8.56 -3.41
C ARG A 94 5.32 8.86 -3.79
N MET A 95 6.04 7.86 -4.28
CA MET A 95 7.45 8.04 -4.66
C MET A 95 7.60 8.98 -5.85
N GLU A 96 6.73 8.83 -6.86
CA GLU A 96 6.67 9.73 -8.01
C GLU A 96 6.38 11.17 -7.57
N LYS A 97 5.43 11.37 -6.64
CA LYS A 97 5.15 12.69 -6.09
C LYS A 97 6.36 13.30 -5.36
N GLN A 98 7.12 12.51 -4.59
CA GLN A 98 8.34 13.02 -3.93
C GLN A 98 9.39 13.44 -4.97
N VAL A 99 9.56 12.68 -6.05
CA VAL A 99 10.46 13.03 -7.15
C VAL A 99 9.97 14.27 -7.89
N GLN A 100 8.67 14.38 -8.15
CA GLN A 100 8.07 15.57 -8.77
C GLN A 100 8.33 16.82 -7.93
N VAL A 101 8.21 16.76 -6.60
CA VAL A 101 8.56 17.89 -5.72
C VAL A 101 10.04 18.26 -5.86
N LEU A 102 10.93 17.28 -6.04
CA LEU A 102 12.35 17.52 -6.30
C LEU A 102 12.59 18.20 -7.67
N GLU A 103 11.86 17.78 -8.71
CA GLU A 103 11.89 18.39 -10.06
C GLU A 103 11.36 19.82 -10.05
N GLU A 104 10.26 20.08 -9.34
CA GLU A 104 9.70 21.42 -9.15
C GLU A 104 10.70 22.33 -8.44
N TYR A 105 11.37 21.82 -7.39
CA TYR A 105 12.42 22.55 -6.68
C TYR A 105 13.61 22.88 -7.61
N LEU A 106 14.06 21.92 -8.43
CA LEU A 106 15.08 22.16 -9.45
C LEU A 106 14.63 23.23 -10.45
N SER A 107 13.39 23.17 -10.94
CA SER A 107 12.83 24.17 -11.87
C SER A 107 12.89 25.58 -11.27
N LEU A 108 12.58 25.73 -9.98
CA LEU A 108 12.66 27.01 -9.28
C LEU A 108 14.09 27.54 -9.20
N MET A 109 15.07 26.68 -8.89
CA MET A 109 16.48 27.09 -8.89
C MET A 109 17.00 27.46 -10.28
N VAL A 110 16.58 26.73 -11.32
CA VAL A 110 16.94 27.06 -12.72
C VAL A 110 16.32 28.40 -13.14
N LYS A 111 15.08 28.70 -12.74
CA LYS A 111 14.47 30.02 -12.96
C LYS A 111 15.22 31.12 -12.22
N LEU A 112 15.66 30.87 -10.99
CA LEU A 112 16.44 31.81 -10.20
C LEU A 112 17.77 32.18 -10.89
N ARG A 113 18.44 31.23 -11.54
CA ARG A 113 19.66 31.48 -12.33
C ARG A 113 19.47 32.52 -13.45
N GLY A 114 18.26 32.68 -13.97
CA GLY A 114 17.94 33.67 -15.01
C GLY A 114 17.35 34.98 -14.47
N SER A 115 17.47 35.26 -13.17
CA SER A 115 16.89 36.44 -12.52
C SER A 115 17.95 37.47 -12.14
N GLU A 116 17.53 38.74 -12.00
CA GLU A 116 18.39 39.84 -11.51
C GLU A 116 19.03 39.52 -10.15
N VAL A 117 18.32 38.81 -9.27
CA VAL A 117 18.84 38.37 -7.95
C VAL A 117 20.09 37.50 -8.08
N PHE A 118 20.17 36.67 -9.13
CA PHE A 118 21.35 35.86 -9.41
C PHE A 118 22.47 36.70 -10.03
N GLU A 119 22.14 37.58 -10.97
CA GLU A 119 23.11 38.47 -11.62
C GLU A 119 23.79 39.41 -10.62
N ASP A 120 23.05 39.93 -9.63
CA ASP A 120 23.55 40.81 -8.58
C ASP A 120 24.28 40.06 -7.44
N ALA A 121 24.19 38.73 -7.40
CA ALA A 121 24.86 37.93 -6.37
C ALA A 121 26.38 37.91 -6.57
N VAL A 122 27.13 37.73 -5.47
CA VAL A 122 28.58 37.54 -5.53
C VAL A 122 28.89 36.26 -6.32
N LEU A 123 29.93 36.30 -7.17
CA LEU A 123 30.34 35.16 -8.02
C LEU A 123 30.43 33.81 -7.29
N LEU A 124 30.84 33.82 -6.01
CA LEU A 124 30.89 32.62 -5.18
C LEU A 124 29.50 32.01 -4.91
N GLU A 125 28.47 32.82 -4.66
CA GLU A 125 27.10 32.34 -4.47
C GLU A 125 26.49 31.84 -5.78
N GLN A 126 26.82 32.47 -6.91
CA GLN A 126 26.42 32.00 -8.23
C GLN A 126 26.98 30.59 -8.49
N ASP A 127 28.27 30.39 -8.22
CA ASP A 127 28.94 29.09 -8.38
C ASP A 127 28.36 28.02 -7.43
N PHE A 128 28.03 28.36 -6.18
CA PHE A 128 27.36 27.42 -5.27
C PHE A 128 25.95 27.04 -5.75
N LEU A 129 25.16 27.99 -6.28
CA LEU A 129 23.86 27.66 -6.86
C LEU A 129 23.99 26.76 -8.08
N ASP A 130 24.96 27.03 -8.96
CA ASP A 130 25.21 26.21 -10.15
C ASP A 130 25.55 24.76 -9.76
N ARG A 131 26.41 24.57 -8.75
CA ARG A 131 26.72 23.25 -8.18
C ARG A 131 25.49 22.56 -7.58
N ALA A 132 24.64 23.29 -6.86
CA ALA A 132 23.39 22.74 -6.32
C ALA A 132 22.44 22.29 -7.43
N VAL A 133 22.29 23.09 -8.49
CA VAL A 133 21.47 22.77 -9.66
C VAL A 133 21.98 21.52 -10.38
N ASP A 134 23.29 21.42 -10.60
CA ASP A 134 23.88 20.26 -11.28
C ASP A 134 23.77 18.98 -10.45
N ALA A 135 24.01 19.06 -9.13
CA ALA A 135 23.82 17.92 -8.22
C ALA A 135 22.37 17.41 -8.21
N MET A 136 21.38 18.31 -8.23
CA MET A 136 19.96 17.95 -8.31
C MET A 136 19.60 17.28 -9.64
N ARG A 137 20.17 17.75 -10.76
CA ARG A 137 20.00 17.09 -12.07
C ARG A 137 20.56 15.68 -12.06
N THR A 138 21.76 15.50 -11.51
CA THR A 138 22.37 14.18 -11.34
C THR A 138 21.48 13.29 -10.46
N ALA A 139 20.97 13.79 -9.35
CA ALA A 139 20.07 13.04 -8.49
C ALA A 139 18.80 12.57 -9.21
N LEU A 140 18.13 13.47 -9.94
CA LEU A 140 16.95 13.12 -10.73
C LEU A 140 17.23 12.08 -11.82
N SER A 141 18.43 12.09 -12.41
CA SER A 141 18.81 11.07 -13.41
C SER A 141 18.81 9.63 -12.86
N HIS A 142 18.95 9.46 -11.53
CA HIS A 142 18.94 8.17 -10.84
C HIS A 142 17.60 7.81 -10.18
N ALA A 143 16.62 8.71 -10.17
CA ALA A 143 15.35 8.51 -9.48
C ALA A 143 14.53 7.36 -10.06
N LYS A 144 14.40 7.31 -11.39
CA LYS A 144 13.59 6.30 -12.09
C LYS A 144 14.09 4.86 -11.83
N PRO A 145 15.38 4.51 -12.02
CA PRO A 145 15.90 3.19 -11.63
C PRO A 145 15.68 2.83 -10.16
N CYS A 146 15.83 3.80 -9.25
CA CYS A 146 15.59 3.58 -7.83
C CYS A 146 14.12 3.19 -7.56
N ILE A 147 13.17 3.96 -8.10
CA ILE A 147 11.74 3.68 -7.92
C ILE A 147 11.38 2.27 -8.44
N LEU A 148 11.95 1.80 -9.55
CA LEU A 148 11.71 0.43 -10.04
C LEU A 148 12.09 -0.65 -9.02
N HIS A 149 13.29 -0.54 -8.43
CA HIS A 149 13.76 -1.52 -7.46
C HIS A 149 12.96 -1.46 -6.16
N PHE A 150 12.60 -0.25 -5.72
CA PHE A 150 11.68 -0.04 -4.62
C PHE A 150 10.31 -0.69 -4.88
N LEU A 151 9.74 -0.50 -6.08
CA LEU A 151 8.44 -1.04 -6.44
C LEU A 151 8.45 -2.57 -6.56
N ALA A 152 9.56 -3.18 -6.98
CA ALA A 152 9.70 -4.63 -6.89
C ALA A 152 9.55 -5.10 -5.43
N PHE A 153 10.25 -4.46 -4.48
CA PHE A 153 10.07 -4.79 -3.07
C PHE A 153 8.62 -4.62 -2.61
N VAL A 154 7.95 -3.52 -2.97
CA VAL A 154 6.54 -3.28 -2.64
C VAL A 154 5.65 -4.38 -3.21
N ALA A 155 5.83 -4.76 -4.48
CA ALA A 155 5.03 -5.81 -5.12
C ALA A 155 5.15 -7.16 -4.40
N GLY A 156 6.35 -7.55 -3.98
CA GLY A 156 6.53 -8.76 -3.18
C GLY A 156 5.84 -8.66 -1.83
N MET A 157 5.93 -7.52 -1.14
CA MET A 157 5.21 -7.30 0.11
C MET A 157 3.69 -7.30 -0.07
N VAL A 158 3.17 -6.86 -1.22
CA VAL A 158 1.74 -6.97 -1.54
C VAL A 158 1.35 -8.43 -1.79
N CYS A 159 2.15 -9.20 -2.53
CA CYS A 159 1.91 -10.63 -2.74
C CYS A 159 2.10 -11.48 -1.47
N PHE A 160 2.75 -10.96 -0.43
CA PHE A 160 2.85 -11.62 0.87
C PHE A 160 1.47 -11.88 1.52
N SER A 161 0.42 -11.19 1.09
CA SER A 161 -0.96 -11.50 1.50
C SER A 161 -1.41 -12.90 1.09
N CYS A 162 -0.76 -13.50 0.08
CA CYS A 162 -1.11 -14.82 -0.45
C CYS A 162 -0.45 -15.98 0.29
N GLN A 163 0.54 -15.69 1.15
CA GLN A 163 1.36 -16.69 1.86
C GLN A 163 0.57 -17.34 3.01
N PRO A 164 0.17 -18.63 2.90
CA PRO A 164 -0.56 -19.32 3.97
C PRO A 164 0.28 -19.54 5.24
N ASP A 165 1.60 -19.65 5.10
CA ASP A 165 2.52 -19.93 6.22
C ASP A 165 3.15 -18.63 6.76
N TRP A 166 2.43 -17.51 6.71
CA TRP A 166 2.93 -16.18 7.06
C TRP A 166 3.52 -16.10 8.49
N VAL A 167 3.06 -16.96 9.40
CA VAL A 167 3.56 -17.05 10.78
C VAL A 167 5.04 -17.34 10.87
N ASP A 168 5.59 -18.08 9.90
CA ASP A 168 7.00 -18.46 9.88
C ASP A 168 7.90 -17.29 9.49
N TYR A 169 7.32 -16.20 8.99
CA TYR A 169 8.03 -15.03 8.46
C TYR A 169 7.88 -13.80 9.34
N VAL A 170 7.14 -13.85 10.45
CA VAL A 170 6.83 -12.64 11.24
C VAL A 170 7.29 -12.73 12.69
N TRP A 171 7.69 -11.59 13.23
CA TRP A 171 7.91 -11.40 14.66
C TRP A 171 6.57 -11.12 15.34
N ARG A 172 6.31 -11.82 16.45
CA ARG A 172 5.11 -11.59 17.28
C ARG A 172 5.49 -11.24 18.71
N ASN A 173 4.77 -10.28 19.28
CA ASN A 173 4.88 -9.98 20.71
C ASN A 173 4.09 -11.01 21.56
N PRO A 174 4.19 -10.98 22.90
CA PRO A 174 3.44 -11.91 23.75
C PRO A 174 1.90 -11.87 23.61
N LEU A 175 1.35 -10.79 23.05
CA LEU A 175 -0.07 -10.63 22.74
C LEU A 175 -0.46 -11.23 21.36
N GLY A 176 0.49 -11.84 20.65
CA GLY A 176 0.28 -12.40 19.31
C GLY A 176 0.21 -11.35 18.19
N GLN A 177 0.49 -10.08 18.48
CA GLN A 177 0.49 -9.02 17.46
C GLN A 177 1.76 -9.09 16.64
N VAL A 178 1.63 -8.95 15.32
CA VAL A 178 2.77 -8.86 14.41
C VAL A 178 3.49 -7.53 14.62
N THR A 179 4.75 -7.59 15.03
CA THR A 179 5.61 -6.41 15.24
C THR A 179 6.63 -6.20 14.13
N GLY A 180 6.81 -7.18 13.25
CA GLY A 180 7.80 -7.13 12.19
C GLY A 180 7.66 -8.28 11.21
N VAL A 181 8.15 -8.07 9.98
CA VAL A 181 8.37 -9.14 9.00
C VAL A 181 9.87 -9.42 8.95
N ASN A 182 10.24 -10.70 8.97
CA ASN A 182 11.61 -11.15 8.80
C ASN A 182 12.02 -11.06 7.34
N VAL A 183 12.40 -9.86 6.91
CA VAL A 183 12.81 -9.60 5.54
C VAL A 183 14.25 -10.11 5.32
N ASP A 184 14.43 -10.95 4.31
CA ASP A 184 15.72 -11.46 3.87
C ASP A 184 16.69 -10.29 3.59
N PRO A 185 17.95 -10.34 4.10
CA PRO A 185 18.92 -9.27 3.87
C PRO A 185 19.16 -8.96 2.39
N ASN A 186 19.05 -9.95 1.50
CA ASN A 186 19.24 -9.76 0.06
C ASN A 186 18.17 -8.86 -0.55
N ALA A 187 16.96 -8.82 0.00
CA ALA A 187 15.92 -7.92 -0.46
C ALA A 187 16.31 -6.45 -0.24
N CYS A 188 16.88 -6.13 0.93
CA CYS A 188 17.39 -4.79 1.19
C CYS A 188 18.59 -4.45 0.30
N ILE A 189 19.52 -5.39 0.11
CA ILE A 189 20.67 -5.22 -0.79
C ILE A 189 20.22 -4.97 -2.23
N TYR A 190 19.14 -5.64 -2.66
CA TYR A 190 18.57 -5.44 -3.98
C TYR A 190 18.06 -4.00 -4.17
N VAL A 191 17.28 -3.47 -3.22
CA VAL A 191 16.79 -2.09 -3.30
C VAL A 191 17.95 -1.10 -3.19
N ASP A 192 18.91 -1.34 -2.30
CA ASP A 192 20.11 -0.51 -2.15
C ASP A 192 20.94 -0.44 -3.44
N ARG A 193 21.12 -1.55 -4.17
CA ARG A 193 21.80 -1.53 -5.46
C ARG A 193 21.10 -0.65 -6.50
N GLY A 194 19.76 -0.62 -6.48
CA GLY A 194 18.97 0.22 -7.37
C GLY A 194 18.88 1.69 -6.93
N CYS A 195 18.93 1.94 -5.63
CA CYS A 195 18.69 3.26 -5.03
C CYS A 195 19.93 3.95 -4.47
N GLY A 196 21.06 3.26 -4.30
CA GLY A 196 22.24 3.80 -3.64
C GLY A 196 22.83 5.00 -4.37
N ALA A 197 22.88 4.94 -5.70
CA ALA A 197 23.31 6.09 -6.52
C ALA A 197 22.37 7.29 -6.35
N PHE A 198 21.05 7.06 -6.32
CA PHE A 198 20.05 8.10 -6.07
C PHE A 198 20.22 8.69 -4.66
N GLY A 199 20.27 7.86 -3.63
CA GLY A 199 20.43 8.31 -2.25
C GLY A 199 21.69 9.12 -2.02
N HIS A 200 22.83 8.67 -2.56
CA HIS A 200 24.10 9.40 -2.47
C HIS A 200 24.03 10.76 -3.18
N THR A 201 23.49 10.80 -4.41
CA THR A 201 23.44 12.04 -5.19
C THR A 201 22.42 13.04 -4.64
N VAL A 202 21.28 12.58 -4.09
CA VAL A 202 20.34 13.43 -3.35
C VAL A 202 20.99 13.99 -2.09
N GLN A 203 21.74 13.18 -1.35
CA GLN A 203 22.45 13.64 -0.15
C GLN A 203 23.43 14.78 -0.50
N VAL A 204 24.23 14.59 -1.57
CA VAL A 204 25.15 15.63 -2.08
C VAL A 204 24.38 16.87 -2.54
N ALA A 205 23.27 16.69 -3.25
CA ALA A 205 22.40 17.80 -3.66
C ALA A 205 21.89 18.61 -2.46
N TYR A 206 21.47 17.96 -1.38
CA TYR A 206 21.02 18.64 -0.16
C TYR A 206 22.16 19.43 0.50
N LEU A 207 23.36 18.87 0.54
CA LEU A 207 24.53 19.60 1.06
C LEU A 207 24.78 20.88 0.25
N HIS A 208 24.78 20.81 -1.08
CA HIS A 208 24.97 22.00 -1.93
C HIS A 208 23.82 23.01 -1.83
N VAL A 209 22.56 22.57 -1.74
CA VAL A 209 21.42 23.47 -1.48
C VAL A 209 21.61 24.21 -0.15
N MET A 210 22.18 23.55 0.86
CA MET A 210 22.44 24.16 2.16
C MET A 210 23.64 25.11 2.17
N GLU A 211 24.58 24.98 1.23
CA GLU A 211 25.77 25.84 1.11
C GLU A 211 25.45 27.23 0.54
N THR A 212 24.47 27.35 -0.35
CA THR A 212 24.08 28.65 -0.94
C THR A 212 22.87 29.29 -0.26
N ARG A 213 22.84 30.62 -0.23
CA ARG A 213 21.65 31.39 0.18
C ARG A 213 20.62 31.47 -0.93
N LEU A 214 21.07 31.46 -2.19
CA LEU A 214 20.19 31.57 -3.37
C LEU A 214 19.26 30.36 -3.49
N ALA A 215 19.77 29.14 -3.29
CA ALA A 215 18.92 27.94 -3.37
C ALA A 215 17.84 27.89 -2.27
N LYS A 216 17.92 28.74 -1.24
CA LYS A 216 16.92 28.85 -0.15
C LYS A 216 15.88 29.95 -0.42
N TYR A 217 16.00 30.68 -1.52
CA TYR A 217 15.03 31.70 -1.93
C TYR A 217 13.66 31.12 -2.30
N PRO A 218 13.57 29.97 -3.01
CA PRO A 218 12.29 29.31 -3.22
C PRO A 218 11.66 28.91 -1.87
N ALA A 219 10.40 29.29 -1.63
CA ALA A 219 9.67 28.92 -0.41
C ALA A 219 9.18 27.46 -0.39
N ALA A 220 9.63 26.62 -1.33
CA ALA A 220 9.28 25.22 -1.42
C ALA A 220 10.11 24.40 -0.43
N SER A 221 9.52 23.39 0.21
CA SER A 221 10.25 22.43 1.03
C SER A 221 10.87 21.34 0.17
N LEU A 222 12.12 20.96 0.45
CA LEU A 222 12.69 19.74 -0.11
C LEU A 222 11.93 18.50 0.40
N PRO A 223 11.73 17.47 -0.44
CA PRO A 223 11.22 16.17 0.03
C PRO A 223 12.20 15.55 1.04
N ASP A 224 11.79 14.51 1.77
CA ASP A 224 12.71 13.78 2.65
C ASP A 224 13.08 12.43 2.02
N PHE A 225 14.34 12.32 1.62
CA PHE A 225 14.93 11.10 1.07
C PHE A 225 15.99 10.48 1.99
N SER A 226 16.00 10.84 3.29
CA SER A 226 16.99 10.35 4.25
C SER A 226 17.05 8.82 4.36
N MET A 227 15.96 8.12 4.07
CA MET A 227 15.93 6.66 4.03
C MET A 227 16.88 6.06 2.98
N PHE A 228 17.29 6.80 1.95
CA PHE A 228 18.20 6.30 0.91
C PHE A 228 19.67 6.63 1.17
N PHE A 229 20.01 7.39 2.22
CA PHE A 229 21.39 7.86 2.44
C PHE A 229 22.36 6.77 2.87
N SER A 230 21.83 5.68 3.45
CA SER A 230 22.61 4.48 3.72
C SER A 230 21.75 3.24 3.55
N ARG A 231 22.42 2.11 3.28
CA ARG A 231 21.78 0.81 3.18
C ARG A 231 21.07 0.43 4.48
N GLU A 232 21.68 0.76 5.62
CA GLU A 232 21.12 0.46 6.94
C GLU A 232 19.82 1.23 7.18
N ALA A 233 19.81 2.54 6.89
CA ALA A 233 18.60 3.38 6.99
C ALA A 233 17.51 2.91 6.03
N LEU A 234 17.88 2.54 4.80
CA LEU A 234 16.95 2.01 3.81
C LEU A 234 16.30 0.72 4.29
N CYS A 235 17.11 -0.20 4.81
CA CYS A 235 16.62 -1.50 5.23
C CYS A 235 15.74 -1.41 6.49
N GLU A 236 16.10 -0.54 7.44
CA GLU A 236 15.25 -0.23 8.59
C GLU A 236 13.91 0.38 8.15
N TRP A 237 13.95 1.35 7.23
CA TRP A 237 12.75 1.98 6.71
C TRP A 237 11.86 1.00 5.94
N LEU A 238 12.42 0.16 5.06
CA LEU A 238 11.65 -0.87 4.33
C LEU A 238 10.96 -1.84 5.29
N ARG A 239 11.67 -2.30 6.32
CA ARG A 239 11.11 -3.24 7.31
C ARG A 239 10.03 -2.57 8.17
N GLY A 240 10.31 -1.40 8.72
CA GLY A 240 9.40 -0.71 9.65
C GLY A 240 8.21 -0.06 8.96
N THR A 241 8.38 0.42 7.73
CA THR A 241 7.37 1.22 7.02
C THR A 241 6.65 0.43 5.95
N VAL A 242 7.38 -0.27 5.07
CA VAL A 242 6.74 -0.94 3.92
C VAL A 242 6.24 -2.32 4.31
N ALA A 243 7.06 -3.11 5.01
CA ALA A 243 6.75 -4.50 5.28
C ALA A 243 5.64 -4.69 6.33
N VAL A 244 5.62 -3.87 7.39
CA VAL A 244 4.63 -3.96 8.47
C VAL A 244 3.35 -3.19 8.16
N HIS A 245 3.42 -2.24 7.24
CA HIS A 245 2.29 -1.36 6.92
C HIS A 245 2.00 -1.27 5.42
N PRO A 246 1.78 -2.40 4.73
CA PRO A 246 1.39 -2.37 3.32
C PRO A 246 0.08 -1.59 3.12
N LEU A 247 -0.73 -1.43 4.16
CA LEU A 247 -2.06 -0.81 4.11
C LEU A 247 -2.20 0.53 4.82
N ALA A 248 -1.20 0.97 5.61
CA ALA A 248 -1.35 2.18 6.42
C ALA A 248 -1.45 3.46 5.57
N PHE A 249 -1.19 3.37 4.27
CA PHE A 249 -1.26 4.48 3.32
C PHE A 249 -2.65 4.63 2.69
N GLN A 250 -3.72 4.39 3.45
CA GLN A 250 -5.00 4.97 3.05
C GLN A 250 -4.92 6.48 3.32
N PRO A 251 -4.92 7.34 2.28
CA PRO A 251 -5.11 8.76 2.51
C PRO A 251 -6.45 8.90 3.23
N SER A 252 -6.40 9.29 4.51
CA SER A 252 -7.57 9.57 5.32
C SER A 252 -8.56 10.52 4.61
N GLU A 253 -8.08 11.29 3.64
CA GLU A 253 -8.87 12.19 2.80
C GLU A 253 -9.86 11.48 1.85
N VAL A 254 -9.58 10.29 1.33
CA VAL A 254 -10.47 9.65 0.33
C VAL A 254 -11.69 8.99 0.98
N LEU A 255 -11.53 8.39 2.16
CA LEU A 255 -12.66 7.86 2.92
C LEU A 255 -13.55 9.01 3.45
N THR A 256 -12.92 10.11 3.88
CA THR A 256 -13.64 11.30 4.35
C THR A 256 -14.41 11.99 3.22
N ARG A 257 -13.87 12.03 1.99
CA ARG A 257 -14.61 12.61 0.84
C ARG A 257 -15.84 11.80 0.42
N ARG A 258 -15.87 10.48 0.59
CA ARG A 258 -17.10 9.70 0.32
C ARG A 258 -18.17 9.93 1.38
N LEU A 259 -17.79 10.09 2.65
CA LEU A 259 -18.73 10.42 3.72
C LEU A 259 -19.21 11.89 3.67
N SER A 260 -18.37 12.82 3.21
CA SER A 260 -18.75 14.24 3.09
C SER A 260 -19.54 14.59 1.82
N ARG A 261 -19.58 13.72 0.81
CA ARG A 261 -20.32 13.98 -0.45
C ARG A 261 -21.81 13.62 -0.37
N GLU A 262 -22.27 13.09 0.76
CA GLU A 262 -23.70 12.81 1.03
C GLU A 262 -24.39 13.87 1.91
N VAL A 263 -23.77 15.03 2.14
CA VAL A 263 -24.51 16.19 2.67
C VAL A 263 -24.97 17.04 1.49
N PRO A 264 -26.25 16.96 1.06
CA PRO A 264 -26.76 17.84 0.02
C PRO A 264 -26.61 19.29 0.50
N ALA A 265 -25.86 20.08 -0.27
CA ALA A 265 -25.73 21.51 -0.15
C ALA A 265 -27.06 22.19 -0.49
N ASN A 266 -28.06 22.03 0.37
CA ASN A 266 -29.34 22.69 0.27
C ASN A 266 -29.46 23.72 1.38
N ARG A 267 -28.78 24.85 1.21
CA ARG A 267 -29.20 26.13 1.78
C ARG A 267 -28.59 27.31 1.03
N ARG A 268 -29.31 27.75 0.00
CA ARG A 268 -29.35 29.17 -0.38
C ARG A 268 -29.89 29.95 0.82
N MET A 269 -29.20 31.01 1.23
CA MET A 269 -29.89 32.20 1.72
C MET A 269 -29.21 33.47 1.19
N PRO A 270 -29.98 34.55 0.96
CA PRO A 270 -29.54 35.74 0.26
C PRO A 270 -28.85 36.73 1.19
N GLN A 271 -27.93 37.51 0.62
CA GLN A 271 -27.43 38.76 1.19
C GLN A 271 -28.60 39.69 1.55
N ARG A 272 -28.66 40.12 2.81
CA ARG A 272 -29.22 41.42 3.20
C ARG A 272 -28.36 42.06 4.28
N HIS A 273 -28.14 43.35 4.06
CA HIS A 273 -27.51 44.33 4.93
C HIS A 273 -28.24 44.55 6.28
N LEU A 274 -27.49 45.17 7.20
CA LEU A 274 -27.84 46.03 8.34
C LEU A 274 -27.82 45.44 9.77
N ASP A 275 -26.92 46.04 10.55
CA ASP A 275 -26.97 46.50 11.95
C ASP A 275 -27.32 45.55 13.12
N ALA A 276 -26.55 45.74 14.20
CA ALA A 276 -26.55 45.05 15.50
C ALA A 276 -27.92 45.11 16.24
N PRO A 277 -28.22 44.24 17.25
CA PRO A 277 -27.52 44.21 18.54
C PRO A 277 -27.39 42.82 19.24
N LEU A 278 -26.69 42.82 20.38
CA LEU A 278 -26.53 41.70 21.34
C LEU A 278 -27.88 41.09 21.77
N GLY A 279 -27.97 39.76 21.82
CA GLY A 279 -29.08 39.07 22.46
C GLY A 279 -29.04 37.54 22.42
N THR A 280 -28.87 36.94 23.61
CA THR A 280 -29.42 35.65 24.08
C THR A 280 -29.09 34.34 23.35
N SER A 281 -28.30 33.52 24.04
CA SER A 281 -28.07 32.09 23.85
C SER A 281 -29.34 31.25 24.03
N SER A 282 -29.79 30.60 22.95
CA SER A 282 -30.82 29.56 22.96
C SER A 282 -30.20 28.25 22.49
N SER A 283 -30.06 27.29 23.41
CA SER A 283 -29.60 25.93 23.16
C SER A 283 -30.74 25.09 22.58
N THR A 284 -30.64 24.74 21.30
CA THR A 284 -31.55 23.78 20.66
C THR A 284 -30.99 22.36 20.84
N PRO A 285 -31.71 21.42 21.47
CA PRO A 285 -31.27 20.03 21.55
C PRO A 285 -31.37 19.37 20.17
N LEU A 286 -30.29 18.69 19.76
CA LEU A 286 -30.26 17.87 18.56
C LEU A 286 -31.18 16.64 18.71
N PRO A 287 -31.90 16.23 17.65
CA PRO A 287 -32.77 15.07 17.68
C PRO A 287 -31.97 13.76 17.78
N GLU A 288 -32.29 13.01 18.81
CA GLU A 288 -31.74 11.72 19.24
C GLU A 288 -32.35 10.59 18.40
N ALA A 289 -32.06 10.52 17.09
CA ALA A 289 -32.77 9.58 16.22
C ALA A 289 -32.04 9.12 14.94
N VAL A 290 -30.74 8.84 14.97
CA VAL A 290 -30.07 7.95 13.99
C VAL A 290 -28.80 7.32 14.60
N VAL A 291 -28.92 6.38 15.54
CA VAL A 291 -27.76 5.61 16.07
C VAL A 291 -27.97 4.09 15.99
N GLN A 292 -29.07 3.61 15.40
CA GLN A 292 -29.38 2.17 15.36
C GLN A 292 -29.34 1.61 13.93
N ALA A 293 -28.13 1.42 13.37
CA ALA A 293 -27.91 0.54 12.22
C ALA A 293 -26.43 0.10 12.02
N THR A 294 -25.61 0.05 13.07
CA THR A 294 -24.22 -0.48 12.99
C THR A 294 -23.96 -1.53 14.07
N ALA A 295 -24.93 -2.42 14.30
CA ALA A 295 -24.66 -3.65 15.02
C ALA A 295 -23.76 -4.52 14.12
N ILE A 296 -22.44 -4.40 14.31
CA ILE A 296 -21.46 -5.32 13.75
C ILE A 296 -21.93 -6.72 14.18
N PRO A 297 -22.21 -7.64 13.24
CA PRO A 297 -22.71 -8.96 13.58
C PRO A 297 -21.76 -9.63 14.57
N THR A 298 -22.35 -10.29 15.57
CA THR A 298 -21.69 -11.02 16.65
C THR A 298 -20.50 -11.78 16.09
N SER A 299 -19.30 -11.27 16.39
CA SER A 299 -18.06 -11.74 15.80
C SER A 299 -17.90 -13.23 16.10
N LEU A 300 -17.88 -14.07 15.06
CA LEU A 300 -17.32 -15.41 15.16
C LEU A 300 -15.94 -15.26 15.84
N PRO A 301 -15.60 -16.15 16.79
CA PRO A 301 -14.31 -16.09 17.46
C PRO A 301 -13.23 -16.12 16.40
N LEU A 302 -12.54 -14.98 16.22
CA LEU A 302 -11.44 -14.87 15.28
C LEU A 302 -10.41 -15.94 15.67
N PRO A 303 -10.02 -16.84 14.76
CA PRO A 303 -8.92 -17.77 14.97
C PRO A 303 -7.73 -16.98 15.53
N GLN A 304 -7.41 -17.24 16.80
CA GLN A 304 -6.32 -16.55 17.46
C GLN A 304 -5.02 -17.20 17.03
N ALA A 305 -4.04 -16.36 16.75
CA ALA A 305 -2.67 -16.84 16.59
C ALA A 305 -2.25 -17.67 17.80
N PRO A 306 -1.36 -18.67 17.61
CA PRO A 306 -0.67 -19.30 18.72
C PRO A 306 -0.21 -18.24 19.72
N THR A 307 -0.60 -18.41 20.99
CA THR A 307 -0.28 -17.45 22.05
C THR A 307 1.21 -17.47 22.35
N GLY A 308 1.74 -16.30 22.70
CA GLY A 308 3.15 -16.13 23.07
C GLY A 308 4.02 -15.52 21.97
N PRO A 309 5.22 -15.04 22.36
CA PRO A 309 6.17 -14.49 21.41
C PRO A 309 6.69 -15.60 20.50
N SER A 310 6.87 -15.29 19.22
CA SER A 310 7.57 -16.19 18.30
C SER A 310 8.62 -15.43 17.50
N SER A 311 9.77 -16.06 17.37
CA SER A 311 10.76 -15.70 16.37
C SER A 311 10.39 -16.36 15.04
N PRO A 312 10.60 -15.67 13.91
CA PRO A 312 10.38 -16.22 12.58
C PRO A 312 11.32 -17.40 12.31
N ALA A 313 10.82 -18.45 11.69
CA ALA A 313 11.62 -19.60 11.24
C ALA A 313 12.25 -19.37 9.86
N LEU A 314 11.65 -18.50 9.05
CA LEU A 314 12.01 -18.23 7.67
C LEU A 314 12.20 -16.73 7.45
N ALA A 315 12.97 -16.39 6.41
CA ALA A 315 13.10 -15.02 5.92
C ALA A 315 12.35 -14.88 4.58
N PHE A 316 11.60 -13.78 4.44
CA PHE A 316 10.84 -13.47 3.23
C PHE A 316 11.67 -12.56 2.32
N ASP A 317 11.79 -12.91 1.04
CA ASP A 317 12.48 -12.09 0.03
C ASP A 317 11.46 -11.37 -0.88
N PRO A 318 10.97 -10.18 -0.47
CA PRO A 318 10.01 -9.42 -1.27
C PRO A 318 10.58 -8.93 -2.60
N ALA A 319 11.89 -8.75 -2.73
CA ALA A 319 12.46 -8.32 -4.00
C ALA A 319 12.33 -9.43 -5.05
N LYS A 320 12.68 -10.66 -4.67
CA LYS A 320 12.54 -11.83 -5.54
C LYS A 320 11.07 -12.09 -5.92
N ASP A 321 10.17 -12.08 -4.94
CA ASP A 321 8.75 -12.33 -5.19
C ASP A 321 8.11 -11.21 -6.02
N GLY A 322 8.53 -9.97 -5.79
CA GLY A 322 8.10 -8.83 -6.59
C GLY A 322 8.60 -8.85 -8.03
N LEU A 323 9.82 -9.30 -8.28
CA LEU A 323 10.30 -9.51 -9.65
C LEU A 323 9.54 -10.63 -10.40
N ALA A 324 9.00 -11.59 -9.67
CA ALA A 324 8.15 -12.65 -10.22
C ALA A 324 6.67 -12.24 -10.34
N SER A 325 6.32 -11.02 -9.94
CA SER A 325 4.96 -10.48 -9.97
C SER A 325 4.65 -9.75 -11.29
N ASP A 326 3.38 -9.62 -11.66
CA ASP A 326 2.94 -8.85 -12.83
C ASP A 326 2.33 -7.48 -12.42
N PHE A 327 2.92 -6.85 -11.40
CA PHE A 327 2.67 -5.44 -11.20
C PHE A 327 3.44 -4.69 -12.28
N ARG A 328 2.74 -3.88 -13.08
CA ARG A 328 3.36 -3.11 -14.14
C ARG A 328 4.33 -2.11 -13.53
N MET A 329 5.61 -2.41 -13.58
CA MET A 329 6.70 -1.52 -13.18
C MET A 329 7.05 -0.50 -14.28
N GLN A 330 6.33 -0.51 -15.41
CA GLN A 330 6.58 0.43 -16.50
C GLN A 330 5.97 1.79 -16.12
N PHE A 331 6.82 2.82 -16.07
CA PHE A 331 6.36 4.20 -16.06
C PHE A 331 5.64 4.50 -17.37
N ALA A 332 4.59 5.32 -17.30
CA ALA A 332 4.02 5.91 -18.50
C ALA A 332 5.16 6.63 -19.27
N PRO A 333 5.20 6.55 -20.60
CA PRO A 333 6.07 7.42 -21.38
C PRO A 333 5.68 8.87 -21.05
N GLY A 334 6.59 9.59 -20.37
CA GLY A 334 6.49 11.02 -20.15
C GLY A 334 6.75 11.80 -21.43
#